data_AF-A0A6B4JS78-F1
#
_entry.id   AF-A0A6B4JS78-F1
#
_cell.length_a   1.000
_cell.length_b   1.000
_cell.length_c   1.000
_cell.angle_alpha   90.00
_cell.angle_beta   90.00
_cell.angle_gamma   90.00
#
_symmetry.space_group_name_H-M   'P 1'
#
loop_
_entity.id
_entity.type
_entity.pdbx_description
1 polymer ?
#
loop_
_entity_poly.entity_id
_entity_poly.type
_entity_poly.pdbx_seq_one_letter_code
_entity_poly.pdbx_strand_id
1 'polypeptide(L)'
;MKAKVVNKELEDYESVFQIRRMNFDQAVINYPTGSGLKTFQIEDIELIPENNVDEFLISNKQFLKIKLTKGISVFFYMALLESLEDEIDEKVIELNVLKDKYKINRRGIWDKEILIFVNNKFPIEVLSSGQNFKKEGYSININKIPEENFLNICFNEINRIEKEIKDRNRMLSGFGKAINELKGSYNSEQKLLI
;
A
#
# COMPACT_ATOMS: atom_id res chain seq x y z
N MET A 1 -17.94 -6.73 -2.83
CA MET A 1 -17.92 -5.88 -4.04
C MET A 1 -17.57 -6.66 -5.29
N LYS A 2 -18.11 -6.21 -6.42
CA LYS A 2 -17.80 -6.67 -7.77
C LYS A 2 -17.07 -5.59 -8.56
N ALA A 3 -16.43 -5.99 -9.65
CA ALA A 3 -15.84 -5.10 -10.64
C ALA A 3 -16.37 -5.45 -12.03
N LYS A 4 -16.82 -4.44 -12.77
CA LYS A 4 -17.13 -4.55 -14.20
C LYS A 4 -15.96 -4.00 -14.99
N VAL A 5 -15.45 -4.73 -15.98
CA VAL A 5 -14.39 -4.22 -16.86
C VAL A 5 -14.99 -3.23 -17.85
N VAL A 6 -14.45 -2.00 -17.88
CA VAL A 6 -14.93 -0.91 -18.74
C VAL A 6 -13.94 -0.52 -19.84
N ASN A 7 -12.69 -0.97 -19.74
CA ASN A 7 -11.71 -0.76 -20.81
C ASN A 7 -12.00 -1.69 -22.00
N LYS A 8 -12.33 -1.08 -23.15
CA LYS A 8 -12.68 -1.76 -24.42
C LYS A 8 -11.51 -2.49 -25.08
N GLU A 9 -10.28 -2.15 -24.71
CA GLU A 9 -9.08 -2.77 -25.25
C GLU A 9 -8.75 -4.10 -24.55
N LEU A 10 -9.42 -4.40 -23.43
CA LEU A 10 -9.24 -5.64 -22.69
C LEU A 10 -10.21 -6.71 -23.18
N GLU A 11 -9.72 -7.96 -23.26
CA GLU A 11 -10.49 -9.14 -23.65
C GLU A 11 -11.77 -9.33 -22.82
N ASP A 12 -11.73 -8.90 -21.55
CA ASP A 12 -12.82 -9.06 -20.59
C ASP A 12 -13.83 -7.90 -20.62
N TYR A 13 -13.81 -7.01 -21.61
CA TYR A 13 -14.72 -5.86 -21.67
C TYR A 13 -16.19 -6.26 -21.39
N GLU A 14 -16.85 -5.48 -20.52
CA GLU A 14 -18.20 -5.71 -19.98
C GLU A 14 -18.39 -6.90 -19.03
N SER A 15 -17.37 -7.74 -18.83
CA SER A 15 -17.42 -8.84 -17.88
C SER A 15 -17.41 -8.34 -16.44
N VAL A 16 -18.11 -9.07 -15.56
CA VAL A 16 -18.25 -8.76 -14.13
C VAL A 16 -17.64 -9.86 -13.30
N PHE A 17 -16.78 -9.47 -12.35
CA PHE A 17 -16.06 -10.41 -11.49
C PHE A 17 -16.15 -10.05 -10.02
N GLN A 18 -16.00 -11.06 -9.16
CA GLN A 18 -15.89 -10.85 -7.73
C GLN A 18 -14.47 -10.38 -7.37
N ILE A 19 -14.37 -9.26 -6.65
CA ILE A 19 -13.09 -8.79 -6.13
C ILE A 19 -12.69 -9.64 -4.93
N ARG A 20 -11.46 -10.15 -4.96
CA ARG A 20 -10.83 -10.88 -3.85
C ARG A 20 -10.06 -9.95 -2.92
N ARG A 21 -9.33 -8.98 -3.48
CA ARG A 21 -8.58 -7.95 -2.76
C ARG A 21 -8.42 -6.72 -3.64
N MET A 22 -8.23 -5.57 -2.99
CA MET A 22 -8.03 -4.29 -3.66
C MET A 22 -6.99 -3.49 -2.88
N ASN A 23 -6.13 -2.78 -3.57
CA ASN A 23 -5.30 -1.72 -3.03
C ASN A 23 -5.68 -0.41 -3.73
N PHE A 24 -4.87 0.64 -3.59
CA PHE A 24 -5.22 1.96 -4.09
C PHE A 24 -5.39 2.03 -5.62
N ASP A 25 -4.57 1.29 -6.36
CA ASP A 25 -4.43 1.37 -7.82
C ASP A 25 -4.89 0.10 -8.55
N GLN A 26 -5.02 -1.02 -7.86
CA GLN A 26 -5.31 -2.33 -8.47
C GLN A 26 -6.39 -3.11 -7.73
N ALA A 27 -7.15 -3.88 -8.49
CA ALA A 27 -8.06 -4.89 -7.97
C ALA A 27 -7.63 -6.27 -8.45
N VAL A 28 -7.65 -7.24 -7.54
CA VAL A 28 -7.43 -8.65 -7.87
C VAL A 28 -8.74 -9.39 -7.74
N ILE A 29 -9.14 -10.03 -8.83
CA ILE A 29 -10.39 -10.75 -8.96
C ILE A 29 -10.18 -12.26 -8.96
N ASN A 30 -11.22 -13.00 -8.59
CA ASN A 30 -11.26 -14.44 -8.87
C ASN A 30 -11.57 -14.64 -10.36
N TYR A 31 -10.67 -15.31 -11.06
CA TYR A 31 -10.80 -15.55 -12.50
C TYR A 31 -11.03 -17.04 -12.76
N PRO A 32 -11.88 -17.43 -13.72
CA PRO A 32 -12.28 -18.83 -13.90
C PRO A 32 -11.17 -19.72 -14.49
N THR A 33 -10.12 -19.15 -15.08
CA THR A 33 -9.07 -19.92 -15.78
C THR A 33 -7.66 -19.64 -15.25
N GLY A 34 -6.70 -20.50 -15.62
CA GLY A 34 -5.29 -20.32 -15.29
C GLY A 34 -4.98 -20.41 -13.79
N SER A 35 -4.27 -19.42 -13.25
CA SER A 35 -3.93 -19.32 -11.82
C SER A 35 -5.13 -19.07 -10.91
N GLY A 36 -6.33 -18.88 -11.49
CA GLY A 36 -7.55 -18.54 -10.78
C GLY A 36 -7.62 -17.07 -10.34
N LEU A 37 -6.64 -16.24 -10.72
CA LEU A 37 -6.52 -14.85 -10.31
C LEU A 37 -6.12 -13.96 -11.48
N LYS A 38 -6.75 -12.79 -11.58
CA LYS A 38 -6.36 -11.73 -12.52
C LYS A 38 -6.33 -10.39 -11.80
N THR A 39 -5.43 -9.51 -12.23
CA THR A 39 -5.28 -8.15 -11.68
C THR A 39 -5.68 -7.15 -12.75
N PHE A 40 -6.48 -6.16 -12.37
CA PHE A 40 -6.84 -5.01 -13.20
C PHE A 40 -6.38 -3.73 -12.52
N GLN A 41 -6.05 -2.70 -13.30
CA GLN A 41 -5.95 -1.34 -12.77
C GLN A 41 -7.36 -0.87 -12.40
N ILE A 42 -7.46 -0.06 -11.35
CA ILE A 42 -8.73 0.51 -10.89
C ILE A 42 -9.35 1.39 -11.98
N GLU A 43 -8.53 2.05 -12.81
CA GLU A 43 -8.99 2.87 -13.93
C GLU A 43 -9.69 2.07 -15.05
N ASP A 44 -9.39 0.77 -15.17
CA ASP A 44 -9.95 -0.11 -16.20
C ASP A 44 -11.29 -0.74 -15.80
N ILE A 45 -11.74 -0.50 -14.56
CA ILE A 45 -12.90 -1.17 -13.97
C ILE A 45 -13.85 -0.20 -13.27
N GLU A 46 -15.13 -0.54 -13.28
CA GLU A 46 -16.17 0.09 -12.49
C GLU A 46 -16.46 -0.77 -11.26
N LEU A 47 -16.30 -0.19 -10.07
CA LEU A 47 -16.52 -0.87 -8.79
C LEU A 47 -18.01 -0.84 -8.42
N ILE A 48 -18.58 -2.02 -8.18
CA ILE A 48 -19.99 -2.19 -7.82
C ILE A 48 -20.05 -2.62 -6.35
N PRO A 49 -20.50 -1.75 -5.43
CA PRO A 49 -20.62 -2.10 -4.02
C PRO A 49 -21.74 -3.12 -3.80
N GLU A 50 -21.55 -4.03 -2.84
CA GLU A 50 -22.57 -5.01 -2.46
C GLU A 50 -23.07 -4.79 -1.01
N ASN A 51 -22.45 -3.88 -0.28
CA ASN A 51 -22.77 -3.53 1.11
C ASN A 51 -22.15 -2.18 1.50
N ASN A 52 -22.51 -1.68 2.69
CA ASN A 52 -22.04 -0.38 3.20
C ASN A 52 -20.51 -0.30 3.39
N VAL A 53 -19.85 -1.43 3.65
CA VAL A 53 -18.37 -1.47 3.77
C VAL A 53 -17.73 -1.24 2.41
N ASP A 54 -18.29 -1.81 1.35
CA ASP A 54 -17.84 -1.59 -0.02
C ASP A 54 -18.07 -0.12 -0.44
N GLU A 55 -19.23 0.44 -0.11
CA GLU A 55 -19.55 1.86 -0.37
C GLU A 55 -18.56 2.80 0.33
N PHE A 56 -18.24 2.50 1.60
CA PHE A 56 -17.23 3.22 2.35
C PHE A 56 -15.87 3.17 1.66
N LEU A 57 -15.41 1.98 1.26
CA LEU A 57 -14.11 1.81 0.60
C LEU A 57 -14.01 2.55 -0.72
N ILE A 58 -15.08 2.52 -1.53
CA ILE A 58 -15.12 3.24 -2.82
C ILE A 58 -15.08 4.75 -2.57
N SER A 59 -15.88 5.24 -1.63
CA SER A 59 -15.97 6.67 -1.30
C SER A 59 -14.68 7.20 -0.64
N ASN A 60 -13.97 6.34 0.10
CA ASN A 60 -12.78 6.68 0.87
C ASN A 60 -11.54 5.93 0.38
N LYS A 61 -11.39 5.78 -0.94
CA LYS A 61 -10.31 4.99 -1.55
C LYS A 61 -8.89 5.37 -1.09
N GLN A 62 -8.70 6.61 -0.65
CA GLN A 62 -7.42 7.11 -0.12
C GLN A 62 -6.89 6.25 1.04
N PHE A 63 -7.76 5.65 1.85
CA PHE A 63 -7.36 4.79 2.96
C PHE A 63 -6.71 3.49 2.50
N LEU A 64 -6.94 3.05 1.25
CA LEU A 64 -6.27 1.88 0.65
C LEU A 64 -4.76 2.09 0.45
N LYS A 65 -4.27 3.34 0.57
CA LYS A 65 -2.83 3.65 0.64
C LYS A 65 -2.19 3.14 1.93
N ILE A 66 -2.96 3.02 3.01
CA ILE A 66 -2.52 2.41 4.27
C ILE A 66 -2.64 0.90 4.12
N LYS A 67 -1.62 0.13 4.51
CA LYS A 67 -1.66 -1.32 4.37
C LYS A 67 -2.46 -1.96 5.51
N LEU A 68 -3.57 -2.61 5.17
CA LEU A 68 -4.23 -3.55 6.08
C LEU A 68 -3.49 -4.88 6.09
N THR A 69 -2.80 -5.17 7.20
CA THR A 69 -2.19 -6.47 7.43
C THR A 69 -3.27 -7.53 7.68
N LYS A 70 -2.99 -8.79 7.28
CA LYS A 70 -3.89 -9.92 7.51
C LYS A 70 -4.32 -9.99 8.98
N GLY A 71 -5.63 -9.96 9.20
CA GLY A 71 -6.23 -9.98 10.53
C GLY A 71 -6.76 -8.62 10.99
N ILE A 72 -6.31 -7.51 10.40
CA ILE A 72 -6.92 -6.20 10.65
C ILE A 72 -8.19 -6.07 9.80
N SER A 73 -9.28 -5.67 10.42
CA SER A 73 -10.56 -5.46 9.73
C SER A 73 -10.57 -4.11 9.03
N VAL A 74 -11.36 -3.99 7.96
CA VAL A 74 -11.58 -2.72 7.26
C VAL A 74 -12.28 -1.67 8.14
N PHE A 75 -12.96 -2.12 9.21
CA PHE A 75 -13.52 -1.23 10.23
C PHE A 75 -12.45 -0.36 10.91
N PHE A 76 -11.16 -0.76 10.86
CA PHE A 76 -10.06 0.10 11.26
C PHE A 76 -10.02 1.41 10.45
N TYR A 77 -10.29 1.35 9.14
CA TYR A 77 -10.33 2.57 8.32
C TYR A 77 -11.50 3.46 8.67
N MET A 78 -12.66 2.89 8.99
CA MET A 78 -13.83 3.66 9.42
C MET A 78 -13.52 4.40 10.74
N ALA A 79 -12.98 3.69 11.73
CA ALA A 79 -12.57 4.28 13.00
C ALA A 79 -11.46 5.33 12.82
N LEU A 80 -10.52 5.08 11.90
CA LEU A 80 -9.45 6.03 11.59
C LEU A 80 -9.98 7.29 10.91
N LEU A 81 -10.93 7.17 9.98
CA LEU A 81 -11.57 8.32 9.34
C LEU A 81 -12.23 9.20 10.39
N GLU A 82 -13.08 8.62 11.24
CA GLU A 82 -13.77 9.33 12.32
C GLU A 82 -12.77 10.03 13.24
N SER A 83 -11.75 9.30 13.71
CA SER A 83 -10.71 9.88 14.59
C SER A 83 -9.94 11.04 13.93
N LEU A 84 -9.67 10.94 12.62
CA LEU A 84 -8.98 11.99 11.88
C LEU A 84 -9.86 13.23 11.70
N GLU A 85 -11.10 13.06 11.26
CA GLU A 85 -12.06 14.15 11.04
C GLU A 85 -12.36 14.88 12.35
N ASP A 86 -12.53 14.15 13.45
CA ASP A 86 -12.72 14.72 14.79
C ASP A 86 -11.52 15.56 15.23
N GLU A 87 -10.30 15.08 15.00
CA GLU A 87 -9.08 15.78 15.42
C GLU A 87 -8.79 17.00 14.53
N ILE A 88 -9.01 16.92 13.21
CA ILE A 88 -8.71 18.03 12.29
C ILE A 88 -9.86 19.03 12.10
N ASP A 89 -11.07 18.68 12.54
CA ASP A 89 -12.32 19.45 12.36
C ASP A 89 -12.62 19.76 10.87
N GLU A 90 -12.26 18.83 9.98
CA GLU A 90 -12.47 18.93 8.54
C GLU A 90 -12.68 17.53 7.94
N LYS A 91 -13.36 17.45 6.79
CA LYS A 91 -13.48 16.18 6.06
C LYS A 91 -12.13 15.74 5.50
N VAL A 92 -11.84 14.44 5.58
CA VAL A 92 -10.63 13.87 4.95
C VAL A 92 -10.89 13.65 3.46
N ILE A 93 -10.17 14.38 2.62
CA ILE A 93 -10.26 14.30 1.15
C ILE A 93 -9.04 13.58 0.57
N GLU A 94 -7.85 13.90 1.10
CA GLU A 94 -6.59 13.35 0.62
C GLU A 94 -5.72 12.83 1.77
N LEU A 95 -5.14 11.65 1.57
CA LEU A 95 -4.14 11.06 2.44
C LEU A 95 -2.84 10.86 1.67
N ASN A 96 -1.80 11.57 2.07
CA ASN A 96 -0.44 11.25 1.66
C ASN A 96 0.24 10.43 2.77
N VAL A 97 0.31 9.11 2.59
CA VAL A 97 0.88 8.18 3.55
C VAL A 97 2.39 8.11 3.33
N LEU A 98 3.16 8.70 4.23
CA LEU A 98 4.62 8.77 4.13
C LEU A 98 5.30 7.56 4.77
N LYS A 99 4.67 6.99 5.80
CA LYS A 99 5.20 5.88 6.57
C LYS A 99 4.05 5.07 7.14
N ASP A 100 4.14 3.76 7.03
CA ASP A 100 3.19 2.82 7.63
C ASP A 100 3.97 1.66 8.26
N LYS A 101 4.22 1.75 9.56
CA LYS A 101 4.86 0.69 10.34
C LYS A 101 3.81 -0.17 11.01
N TYR A 102 4.06 -1.47 11.04
CA TYR A 102 3.20 -2.45 11.69
C TYR A 102 4.05 -3.41 12.52
N LYS A 103 3.59 -3.70 13.74
CA LYS A 103 4.14 -4.73 14.63
C LYS A 103 3.02 -5.56 15.20
N ILE A 104 3.28 -6.83 15.48
CA ILE A 104 2.32 -7.75 16.09
C ILE A 104 3.02 -8.68 17.06
N ASN A 105 2.38 -8.95 18.20
CA ASN A 105 2.86 -9.92 19.17
C ASN A 105 2.25 -11.31 18.93
N ARG A 106 2.76 -12.32 19.65
CA ARG A 106 2.27 -13.71 19.54
C ARG A 106 0.80 -13.89 19.93
N ARG A 107 0.21 -12.94 20.68
CA ARG A 107 -1.21 -12.96 21.10
C ARG A 107 -2.14 -12.32 20.07
N GLY A 108 -1.60 -11.86 18.94
CA GLY A 108 -2.37 -11.22 17.88
C GLY A 108 -2.76 -9.77 18.17
N ILE A 109 -2.14 -9.14 19.17
CA ILE A 109 -2.27 -7.69 19.41
C ILE A 109 -1.24 -7.00 18.52
N TRP A 110 -1.71 -6.03 17.76
CA TRP A 110 -0.92 -5.29 16.81
C TRP A 110 -0.87 -3.82 17.15
N ASP A 111 0.23 -3.19 16.74
CA ASP A 111 0.47 -1.75 16.80
C ASP A 111 0.78 -1.25 15.40
N LYS A 112 0.26 -0.07 15.04
CA LYS A 112 0.58 0.67 13.83
C LYS A 112 0.98 2.10 14.16
N GLU A 113 2.09 2.52 13.57
CA GLU A 113 2.61 3.90 13.60
C GLU A 113 2.59 4.41 12.16
N ILE A 114 1.75 5.39 11.88
CA ILE A 114 1.53 5.92 10.53
C ILE A 114 1.85 7.41 10.54
N LEU A 115 2.70 7.84 9.60
CA LEU A 115 2.95 9.25 9.35
C LEU A 115 2.19 9.64 8.08
N ILE A 116 1.27 10.59 8.20
CA ILE A 116 0.40 11.03 7.11
C ILE A 116 0.38 12.55 7.00
N PHE A 117 0.26 13.05 5.78
CA PHE A 117 -0.03 14.45 5.50
C PHE A 117 -1.44 14.51 4.90
N VAL A 118 -2.38 15.05 5.67
CA VAL A 118 -3.81 15.03 5.35
C VAL A 118 -4.22 16.33 4.69
N ASN A 119 -5.00 16.24 3.61
CA ASN A 119 -5.51 17.38 2.84
C ASN A 119 -4.42 18.38 2.41
N ASN A 120 -3.18 17.91 2.25
CA ASN A 120 -2.00 18.75 2.02
C ASN A 120 -1.82 19.89 3.03
N LYS A 121 -2.30 19.70 4.27
CA LYS A 121 -2.38 20.75 5.29
C LYS A 121 -1.93 20.26 6.66
N PHE A 122 -2.37 19.06 7.07
CA PHE A 122 -2.16 18.59 8.43
C PHE A 122 -1.11 17.47 8.49
N PRO A 123 0.08 17.74 9.04
CA PRO A 123 1.04 16.70 9.37
C PRO A 123 0.58 15.95 10.63
N ILE A 124 0.34 14.65 10.49
CA ILE A 124 -0.26 13.83 11.55
C ILE A 124 0.56 12.55 11.75
N GLU A 125 0.79 12.24 13.03
CA GLU A 125 1.19 10.91 13.46
C GLU A 125 -0.04 10.18 14.01
N VAL A 126 -0.28 8.98 13.50
CA VAL A 126 -1.30 8.07 14.00
C VAL A 126 -0.60 6.96 14.76
N LEU A 127 -0.89 6.86 16.06
CA LEU A 127 -0.50 5.73 16.89
C LEU A 127 -1.75 4.91 17.16
N SER A 128 -1.79 3.69 16.65
CA SER A 128 -2.96 2.83 16.79
C SER A 128 -2.60 1.42 17.21
N SER A 129 -3.51 0.78 17.92
CA SER A 129 -3.39 -0.61 18.31
C SER A 129 -4.75 -1.31 18.30
N GLY A 130 -4.70 -2.63 18.21
CA GLY A 130 -5.89 -3.46 18.23
C GLY A 130 -5.57 -4.94 18.28
N GLN A 131 -6.58 -5.77 18.12
CA GLN A 131 -6.43 -7.22 18.07
C GLN A 131 -6.92 -7.77 16.74
N ASN A 132 -6.24 -8.78 16.22
CA ASN A 132 -6.66 -9.46 15.00
C ASN A 132 -8.10 -9.99 15.08
N PHE A 133 -8.79 -9.92 13.94
CA PHE A 133 -10.14 -10.41 13.69
C PHE A 133 -11.24 -9.70 14.50
N LYS A 134 -10.91 -8.62 15.21
CA LYS A 134 -11.88 -7.73 15.85
C LYS A 134 -12.30 -6.64 14.87
N LYS A 135 -13.59 -6.28 14.91
CA LYS A 135 -14.19 -5.16 14.18
C LYS A 135 -14.21 -3.85 14.99
N GLU A 136 -13.95 -3.94 16.29
CA GLU A 136 -14.06 -2.85 17.26
C GLU A 136 -12.94 -2.97 18.32
N GLY A 137 -12.87 -1.99 19.21
CA GLY A 137 -11.87 -1.95 20.29
C GLY A 137 -10.48 -1.52 19.82
N TYR A 138 -10.43 -0.71 18.77
CA TYR A 138 -9.18 -0.05 18.36
C TYR A 138 -8.87 1.09 19.33
N SER A 139 -7.61 1.21 19.71
CA SER A 139 -7.10 2.43 20.33
C SER A 139 -6.40 3.22 19.24
N ILE A 140 -6.88 4.43 18.95
CA ILE A 140 -6.33 5.31 17.91
C ILE A 140 -6.05 6.65 18.58
N ASN A 141 -4.80 7.10 18.50
CA ASN A 141 -4.37 8.41 18.94
C ASN A 141 -3.84 9.18 17.72
N ILE A 142 -4.40 10.37 17.50
CA ILE A 142 -4.07 11.27 16.41
C ILE A 142 -3.30 12.45 16.98
N ASN A 143 -2.03 12.57 16.59
CA ASN A 143 -1.16 13.65 17.05
C ASN A 143 -0.86 14.59 15.89
N LYS A 144 -1.29 15.85 15.99
CA LYS A 144 -0.82 16.91 15.08
C LYS A 144 0.64 17.23 15.36
N ILE A 145 1.48 17.14 14.33
CA ILE A 145 2.90 17.38 14.45
C ILE A 145 3.19 18.86 14.13
N PRO A 146 4.01 19.57 14.92
CA PRO A 146 4.48 20.89 14.53
C PRO A 146 5.21 20.85 13.19
N GLU A 147 5.02 21.87 12.34
CA GLU A 147 5.57 21.92 10.98
C GLU A 147 7.09 21.70 10.95
N GLU A 148 7.83 22.36 11.84
CA GLU A 148 9.29 22.22 11.94
C GLU A 148 9.71 20.77 12.24
N ASN A 149 9.02 20.10 13.16
CA ASN A 149 9.29 18.70 13.49
C ASN A 149 8.96 17.80 12.30
N PHE A 150 7.87 18.07 11.60
CA PHE A 150 7.47 17.31 10.42
C PHE A 150 8.49 17.44 9.29
N LEU A 151 8.93 18.65 8.97
CA LEU A 151 9.97 18.91 7.97
C LEU A 151 11.27 18.17 8.33
N ASN A 152 11.69 18.24 9.59
CA ASN A 152 12.87 17.51 10.07
C ASN A 152 12.73 15.99 9.89
N ILE A 153 11.56 15.42 10.18
CA ILE A 153 11.28 14.00 9.93
C ILE A 153 11.41 13.69 8.43
N CYS A 154 10.79 14.50 7.56
CA CYS A 154 10.85 14.32 6.11
C CYS A 154 12.29 14.38 5.58
N PHE A 155 13.07 15.40 5.95
CA PHE A 155 14.46 15.53 5.51
C PHE A 155 15.33 14.35 5.97
N ASN A 156 15.16 13.89 7.20
CA ASN A 156 15.89 12.74 7.72
C ASN A 156 15.55 11.45 6.97
N GLU A 157 14.27 11.21 6.67
CA GLU A 157 13.84 10.04 5.91
C GLU A 157 14.33 10.09 4.45
N ILE A 158 14.29 11.25 3.80
CA ILE A 158 14.86 11.44 2.46
C ILE A 158 16.35 11.07 2.45
N ASN A 159 17.14 11.64 3.36
CA ASN A 159 18.57 11.35 3.47
C ASN A 159 18.85 9.86 3.71
N ARG A 160 18.03 9.20 4.53
CA ARG A 160 18.13 7.75 4.77
C ARG A 160 17.88 6.96 3.49
N ILE A 161 16.82 7.27 2.75
CA ILE A 161 16.44 6.58 1.52
C ILE A 161 17.51 6.79 0.44
N GLU A 162 18.02 8.01 0.28
CA GLU A 162 19.10 8.31 -0.68
C GLU A 162 20.35 7.47 -0.40
N LYS A 163 20.72 7.32 0.88
CA LYS A 163 21.84 6.46 1.29
C LYS A 163 21.58 5.00 0.94
N GLU A 164 20.38 4.49 1.21
CA GLU A 164 19.99 3.12 0.85
C GLU A 164 20.05 2.88 -0.66
N ILE A 165 19.56 3.83 -1.47
CA ILE A 165 19.65 3.76 -2.94
C ILE A 165 21.10 3.67 -3.39
N LYS A 166 21.99 4.50 -2.82
CA LYS A 166 23.42 4.47 -3.13
C LYS A 166 24.05 3.10 -2.83
N ASP A 167 23.75 2.53 -1.67
CA ASP A 167 24.26 1.22 -1.27
C ASP A 167 23.72 0.09 -2.16
N ARG A 168 22.43 0.14 -2.53
CA ARG A 168 21.81 -0.81 -3.47
C ARG A 168 22.44 -0.72 -4.86
N ASN A 169 22.69 0.50 -5.38
CA ASN A 169 23.36 0.71 -6.66
C ASN A 169 24.78 0.15 -6.66
N ARG A 170 25.52 0.30 -5.55
CA ARG A 170 26.83 -0.32 -5.39
C ARG A 170 26.74 -1.84 -5.47
N MET A 171 25.77 -2.45 -4.79
CA MET A 171 25.55 -3.90 -4.83
C MET A 171 25.21 -4.39 -6.25
N LEU A 172 24.31 -3.69 -6.95
CA LEU A 172 23.96 -3.96 -8.35
C LEU A 172 25.18 -3.93 -9.27
N SER A 173 26.05 -2.93 -9.10
CA SER A 173 27.30 -2.85 -9.87
C SER A 173 28.23 -4.03 -9.61
N GLY A 174 28.30 -4.53 -8.38
CA GLY A 174 29.07 -5.72 -8.02
C GLY A 174 28.56 -6.97 -8.71
N PHE A 175 27.25 -7.21 -8.68
CA PHE A 175 26.63 -8.31 -9.42
C PHE A 175 26.86 -8.20 -10.93
N GLY A 176 26.72 -7.00 -11.50
CA GLY A 176 26.98 -6.75 -12.92
C GLY A 176 28.42 -7.11 -13.34
N LYS A 177 29.41 -6.77 -12.51
CA LYS A 177 30.83 -7.14 -12.76
C LYS A 177 31.01 -8.65 -12.77
N ALA A 178 30.50 -9.35 -11.75
CA ALA A 178 30.63 -10.80 -11.66
C ALA A 178 30.01 -11.53 -12.87
N ILE A 179 28.84 -11.09 -13.34
CA ILE A 179 28.21 -11.64 -14.55
C ILE A 179 29.08 -11.41 -15.79
N ASN A 180 29.65 -10.21 -15.95
CA ASN A 180 30.46 -9.87 -17.11
C ASN A 180 31.77 -10.67 -17.16
N GLU A 181 32.41 -10.89 -16.02
CA GLU A 181 33.62 -11.73 -15.91
C GLU A 181 33.32 -13.18 -16.33
N LEU A 182 32.22 -13.75 -15.83
CA LEU A 182 31.83 -15.12 -16.18
C LEU A 182 31.37 -15.29 -17.63
N LYS A 183 30.71 -14.27 -18.22
CA LYS A 183 30.37 -14.29 -19.66
C LYS A 183 31.62 -14.13 -20.53
N GLY A 184 32.57 -13.31 -20.08
CA GLY A 184 33.87 -13.15 -20.71
C GLY A 184 34.63 -14.48 -20.76
N SER A 185 34.68 -15.20 -19.63
CA SER A 185 35.36 -16.50 -19.53
C SER A 185 34.69 -17.58 -20.39
N TYR A 186 33.36 -17.65 -20.42
CA TYR A 186 32.60 -18.59 -21.27
C TYR A 186 32.87 -18.38 -22.77
N ASN A 187 32.90 -17.13 -23.23
CA ASN A 187 33.16 -16.81 -24.64
C ASN A 187 34.62 -17.06 -25.04
N SER A 188 35.58 -16.93 -24.12
CA SER A 188 36.97 -17.30 -24.36
C SER A 188 37.20 -18.82 -24.40
N GLU A 189 36.50 -19.59 -23.57
CA GLU A 189 36.60 -21.06 -23.56
C GLU A 189 36.03 -21.69 -24.85
N GLN A 190 34.94 -21.14 -25.41
CA GLN A 190 34.42 -21.60 -26.70
C GLN A 190 35.35 -21.29 -27.88
N LYS A 191 36.13 -20.20 -27.84
CA LYS A 191 37.12 -19.87 -28.89
C LYS A 191 38.36 -20.77 -28.87
N LEU A 192 38.65 -21.43 -27.75
CA LEU A 192 39.76 -22.36 -27.61
C LEU A 192 39.44 -23.79 -28.08
N LEU A 193 38.17 -24.07 -28.42
CA LEU A 193 37.67 -25.39 -28.84
C LEU A 193 37.39 -25.48 -30.35
N ILE A 194 37.82 -24.50 -31.15
CA ILE A 194 37.70 -24.46 -32.63
C ILE A 194 39.09 -24.56 -33.27
#